data_AF-A0A412RDL1-F1
#
_entry.id   AF-A0A412RDL1-F1
#
_cell.length_a   1.000
_cell.length_b   1.000
_cell.length_c   1.000
_cell.angle_alpha   90.00
_cell.angle_beta   90.00
_cell.angle_gamma   90.00
#
_symmetry.space_group_name_H-M   'P 1'
#
loop_
_entity.id
_entity.type
_entity.pdbx_description
1 polymer ?
#
loop_
_entity_poly.entity_id
_entity_poly.type
_entity_poly.pdbx_seq_one_letter_code
_entity_poly.pdbx_strand_id
1 'polypeptide(L)'
;MKNVPNAVILLIGVLAVVIIIVLAPVESINKPLDEEERKYYARVTHCITALQVCVLIILFCLDLQDYFYAGYVSIVLIAVFMVMGKIAVKRYVQ
;
A
#
# COMPACT_ATOMS: atom_id res chain seq x y z
N MET A 1 16.08 13.77 -10.09
CA MET A 1 15.99 12.42 -10.69
C MET A 1 15.23 12.47 -12.02
N LYS A 2 15.83 13.02 -13.09
CA LYS A 2 15.13 13.29 -14.38
C LYS A 2 15.10 12.09 -15.35
N ASN A 3 15.46 10.89 -14.90
CA ASN A 3 15.78 9.77 -15.81
C ASN A 3 14.74 8.65 -15.82
N VAL A 4 13.76 8.66 -14.90
CA VAL A 4 12.68 7.66 -14.87
C VAL A 4 11.42 8.27 -15.48
N PRO A 5 10.82 7.65 -16.51
CA PRO A 5 9.60 8.16 -17.11
C PRO A 5 8.45 8.18 -16.09
N ASN A 6 7.67 9.27 -16.07
CA ASN A 6 6.50 9.39 -15.19
C ASN A 6 5.52 8.21 -15.36
N ALA A 7 5.41 7.66 -16.58
CA ALA A 7 4.61 6.47 -16.84
C ALA A 7 5.06 5.25 -16.02
N VAL A 8 6.37 5.04 -15.84
CA VAL A 8 6.92 3.94 -15.05
C VAL A 8 6.61 4.13 -13.56
N ILE A 9 6.74 5.36 -13.06
CA ILE A 9 6.41 5.72 -11.67
C ILE A 9 4.93 5.42 -11.40
N LEU A 10 4.04 5.86 -12.29
CA LEU A 10 2.60 5.61 -12.18
C LEU A 10 2.27 4.11 -12.23
N LEU A 11 2.88 3.34 -13.15
CA LEU A 11 2.67 1.90 -13.24
C LEU A 11 3.04 1.18 -11.93
N ILE A 12 4.20 1.50 -11.35
CA ILE A 12 4.63 0.93 -10.07
C ILE A 12 3.68 1.35 -8.94
N GLY A 13 3.20 2.60 -8.95
CA GLY A 13 2.23 3.09 -7.97
C GLY A 13 0.90 2.34 -8.04
N VAL A 14 0.37 2.12 -9.23
CA VAL A 14 -0.84 1.31 -9.45
C VAL A 14 -0.63 -0.12 -8.96
N LEU A 15 0.50 -0.74 -9.29
CA LEU A 15 0.84 -2.07 -8.81
C LEU A 15 0.88 -2.15 -7.28
N ALA A 16 1.50 -1.16 -6.62
CA ALA A 16 1.54 -1.08 -5.16
C ALA A 16 0.15 -0.98 -4.54
N VAL A 17 -0.74 -0.16 -5.10
CA VAL A 17 -2.14 -0.04 -4.65
C VAL A 17 -2.90 -1.37 -4.81
N VAL A 18 -2.72 -2.06 -5.94
CA VAL A 18 -3.33 -3.39 -6.16
C VAL A 18 -2.85 -4.39 -5.12
N ILE A 19 -1.54 -4.42 -4.82
CA ILE A 19 -0.97 -5.29 -3.79
C ILE A 19 -1.61 -4.98 -2.43
N ILE A 20 -1.76 -3.70 -2.07
CA ILE A 20 -2.36 -3.30 -0.80
C ILE A 20 -3.81 -3.77 -0.71
N ILE A 21 -4.61 -3.56 -1.77
CA ILE A 21 -6.01 -3.96 -1.79
C ILE A 21 -6.18 -5.48 -1.65
N VAL A 22 -5.33 -6.26 -2.33
CA VAL A 22 -5.41 -7.72 -2.35
C VAL A 22 -4.87 -8.36 -1.06
N LEU A 23 -3.80 -7.82 -0.49
CA LEU A 23 -3.18 -8.39 0.71
C LEU A 23 -3.81 -7.89 2.02
N ALA A 24 -4.66 -6.87 1.98
CA ALA A 24 -5.34 -6.37 3.17
C ALA A 24 -6.44 -7.33 3.68
N PRO A 25 -6.54 -7.57 5.00
CA PRO A 25 -5.58 -7.20 6.03
C PRO A 25 -4.45 -8.24 6.10
N VAL A 26 -3.23 -7.78 6.40
CA VAL A 26 -2.13 -8.68 6.75
C VAL A 26 -2.27 -9.07 8.21
N GLU A 27 -2.53 -10.35 8.46
CA GLU A 27 -2.70 -10.90 9.82
C GLU A 27 -1.40 -10.83 10.62
N SER A 28 -1.53 -10.70 11.94
CA SER A 28 -0.38 -10.77 12.86
C SER A 28 -0.22 -12.18 13.40
N ILE A 29 1.03 -12.65 13.51
CA ILE A 29 1.33 -14.00 14.03
C ILE A 29 0.92 -14.12 15.51
N ASN A 30 1.12 -13.06 16.29
CA ASN A 30 0.88 -13.07 17.73
C ASN A 30 -0.61 -12.93 18.10
N LYS A 31 -1.43 -12.42 17.19
CA LYS A 31 -2.89 -12.30 17.35
C LYS A 31 -3.57 -12.53 15.99
N PRO A 32 -4.03 -13.77 15.71
CA PRO A 32 -4.84 -14.03 14.53
C PRO A 32 -6.14 -13.23 14.63
N LEU A 33 -6.63 -12.76 13.48
CA LEU A 33 -7.84 -11.95 13.41
C LEU A 33 -9.07 -12.85 13.33
N ASP A 34 -10.11 -12.52 14.10
CA ASP A 34 -11.43 -13.11 13.89
C ASP A 34 -12.05 -12.62 12.57
N GLU A 35 -13.09 -13.29 12.05
CA GLU A 35 -13.70 -12.93 10.77
C GLU A 35 -14.25 -11.50 10.74
N GLU A 36 -14.80 -11.04 11.85
CA GLU A 36 -15.34 -9.68 11.98
C GLU A 36 -14.20 -8.63 11.96
N GLU A 37 -13.15 -8.85 12.77
CA GLU A 37 -11.96 -8.00 12.80
C GLU A 37 -11.30 -7.95 11.41
N ARG A 38 -11.18 -9.11 10.74
CA ARG A 38 -10.61 -9.21 9.39
C ARG A 38 -11.37 -8.36 8.38
N LYS A 39 -12.71 -8.43 8.37
CA LYS A 39 -13.53 -7.60 7.46
C LYS A 39 -13.43 -6.12 7.80
N TYR A 40 -13.41 -5.78 9.09
CA TYR A 40 -13.27 -4.41 9.54
C TYR A 40 -11.93 -3.81 9.10
N TYR A 41 -10.81 -4.48 9.39
CA TYR A 41 -9.48 -4.00 9.03
C TYR A 41 -9.27 -3.94 7.51
N ALA A 42 -9.83 -4.89 6.74
CA ALA A 42 -9.81 -4.82 5.28
C ALA A 42 -10.40 -3.49 4.77
N ARG A 43 -11.62 -3.16 5.24
CA ARG A 43 -12.32 -1.93 4.85
C ARG A 43 -11.56 -0.68 5.26
N VAL A 44 -11.04 -0.66 6.50
CA VAL A 44 -10.25 0.47 7.00
C VAL A 44 -8.99 0.67 6.16
N THR A 45 -8.26 -0.40 5.84
CA THR A 45 -7.09 -0.32 4.97
C THR A 45 -7.46 0.21 3.59
N HIS A 46 -8.54 -0.30 2.96
CA HIS A 46 -8.99 0.19 1.66
C HIS A 46 -9.36 1.68 1.69
N CYS A 47 -10.04 2.15 2.74
CA CYS A 47 -10.37 3.56 2.93
C CYS A 47 -9.10 4.43 3.08
N ILE A 48 -8.13 3.98 3.89
CA ILE A 48 -6.86 4.71 4.08
C ILE A 48 -6.08 4.77 2.75
N THR A 49 -5.98 3.66 2.02
CA THR A 49 -5.29 3.61 0.73
C THR A 49 -5.97 4.53 -0.29
N ALA A 50 -7.30 4.55 -0.34
CA ALA A 50 -8.04 5.47 -1.21
C ALA A 50 -7.75 6.93 -0.86
N LEU A 51 -7.77 7.30 0.42
CA LEU A 51 -7.42 8.65 0.87
C LEU A 51 -5.98 9.02 0.49
N GLN A 52 -5.03 8.10 0.66
CA GLN A 52 -3.63 8.33 0.32
C GLN A 52 -3.43 8.52 -1.19
N VAL A 53 -4.13 7.74 -2.02
CA VAL A 53 -4.13 7.93 -3.49
C VAL A 53 -4.74 9.28 -3.87
N CYS A 54 -5.84 9.71 -3.24
CA CYS A 54 -6.42 11.03 -3.47
C CYS A 54 -5.43 12.15 -3.16
N VAL A 55 -4.72 12.07 -2.03
CA VAL A 55 -3.67 13.04 -1.67
C VAL A 55 -2.56 13.06 -2.71
N LEU A 56 -2.09 11.90 -3.18
CA LEU A 56 -1.08 11.82 -4.23
C LEU A 56 -1.55 12.46 -5.55
N ILE A 57 -2.80 12.23 -5.95
CA ILE A 57 -3.38 12.85 -7.14
C ILE A 57 -3.38 14.38 -7.01
N ILE A 58 -3.78 14.90 -5.84
CA ILE A 58 -3.76 16.35 -5.58
C ILE A 58 -2.34 16.90 -5.66
N LEU A 59 -1.37 16.27 -5.00
CA LEU A 59 0.03 16.68 -5.03
C LEU A 59 0.62 16.66 -6.44
N PHE A 60 0.23 15.66 -7.25
CA PHE A 60 0.62 15.58 -8.66
C PHE A 60 0.01 16.72 -9.49
N CYS A 61 -1.28 17.02 -9.32
CA CYS A 61 -1.94 18.11 -10.01
C CYS A 61 -1.40 19.50 -9.63
N LEU A 62 -0.89 19.66 -8.41
CA LEU A 62 -0.24 20.90 -7.94
C LEU A 62 1.25 21.00 -8.32
N ASP A 63 1.79 20.02 -9.06
CA ASP A 63 3.21 19.90 -9.43
C ASP A 63 4.18 19.96 -8.23
N LEU A 64 3.71 19.52 -7.05
CA LEU A 64 4.49 19.44 -5.82
C LEU A 64 5.29 18.14 -5.79
N GLN A 65 6.28 18.04 -6.69
CA GLN A 65 6.99 16.79 -6.99
C GLN A 65 7.67 16.18 -5.76
N ASP A 66 8.36 16.96 -4.92
CA ASP A 66 9.07 16.44 -3.75
C ASP A 66 8.11 15.75 -2.76
N TYR A 67 6.95 16.35 -2.51
CA TYR A 67 5.91 15.79 -1.64
C TYR A 67 5.24 14.57 -2.28
N PHE A 68 4.97 14.63 -3.58
CA PHE A 68 4.46 13.49 -4.34
C PHE A 68 5.40 12.29 -4.23
N TYR A 69 6.72 12.48 -4.43
CA TYR A 69 7.71 11.42 -4.31
C TYR A 69 7.79 10.85 -2.90
N ALA A 70 7.72 11.69 -1.86
CA ALA A 70 7.69 11.23 -0.48
C ALA A 70 6.48 10.32 -0.20
N GLY A 71 5.28 10.75 -0.61
CA GLY A 71 4.07 9.94 -0.48
C GLY A 71 4.10 8.68 -1.35
N TYR A 72 4.63 8.77 -2.56
CA TYR A 72 4.78 7.64 -3.48
C TYR A 72 5.66 6.54 -2.89
N VAL A 73 6.84 6.90 -2.37
CA VAL A 73 7.75 5.95 -1.72
C VAL A 73 7.07 5.29 -0.52
N SER A 74 6.26 6.03 0.25
CA SER A 74 5.53 5.46 1.39
C SER A 74 4.53 4.36 0.96
N ILE A 75 3.78 4.55 -0.13
CA ILE A 75 2.86 3.53 -0.66
C ILE A 75 3.61 2.29 -1.15
N VAL A 76 4.73 2.48 -1.86
CA VAL A 76 5.56 1.36 -2.33
C VAL A 76 6.10 0.57 -1.15
N LEU A 77 6.57 1.26 -0.11
CA LEU A 77 7.10 0.63 1.10
C LEU A 77 6.03 -0.17 1.84
N ILE A 78 4.81 0.37 1.96
CA ILE A 78 3.66 -0.35 2.54
C ILE A 78 3.38 -1.64 1.77
N ALA A 79 3.33 -1.58 0.43
CA ALA A 79 3.10 -2.76 -0.40
C ALA A 79 4.19 -3.84 -0.19
N VAL A 80 5.46 -3.44 -0.13
CA VAL A 80 6.58 -4.35 0.16
C VAL A 80 6.44 -4.99 1.54
N PHE A 81 6.11 -4.21 2.57
CA PHE A 81 5.88 -4.74 3.92
C PHE A 81 4.69 -5.69 3.99
N MET A 82 3.62 -5.43 3.23
CA MET A 82 2.48 -6.35 3.18
C MET A 82 2.84 -7.69 2.57
N VAL A 83 3.63 -7.71 1.49
CA VAL A 83 4.14 -8.95 0.89
C VAL A 83 5.01 -9.71 1.88
N MET A 84 5.97 -9.02 2.53
CA MET A 84 6.83 -9.65 3.53
C MET A 84 6.04 -10.21 4.70
N GLY A 85 5.06 -9.46 5.22
CA GLY A 85 4.18 -9.92 6.29
C GLY A 85 3.38 -11.16 5.89
N LYS A 86 2.84 -11.21 4.66
CA LYS A 86 2.10 -12.38 4.18
C LYS A 86 2.98 -13.62 4.04
N ILE A 87 4.23 -13.45 3.56
CA ILE A 87 5.21 -14.55 3.48
C ILE A 87 5.60 -15.03 4.87
N ALA A 88 5.83 -14.11 5.82
CA ALA A 88 6.18 -14.45 7.19
C ALA A 88 5.05 -15.25 7.87
N VAL A 89 3.80 -14.77 7.80
CA VAL A 89 2.64 -15.49 8.35
C VAL A 89 2.53 -16.90 7.77
N LYS A 90 2.68 -17.05 6.45
CA LYS A 90 2.63 -18.38 5.81
C LYS A 90 3.72 -19.33 6.30
N ARG A 91 4.93 -18.83 6.57
CA ARG A 91 6.06 -19.63 7.10
C ARG A 91 5.88 -20.04 8.56
N TYR A 92 5.15 -19.28 9.36
CA TYR A 92 4.92 -19.59 10.78
C TYR A 92 3.76 -20.57 11.01
N VAL A 93 2.80 -20.63 10.08
CA VAL A 93 1.64 -21.53 10.16
C VAL A 93 1.95 -22.92 9.59
N GLN A 94 2.99 -23.06 8.75
CA GLN A 94 3.53 -24.36 8.29
C GLN A 94 4.51 -24.92 9.32
#